data_AF-A0A970JXA1-F1
#
_entry.id   AF-A0A970JXA1-F1
#
_cell.length_a   1.000
_cell.length_b   1.000
_cell.length_c   1.000
_cell.angle_alpha   90.00
_cell.angle_beta   90.00
_cell.angle_gamma   90.00
#
_symmetry.space_group_name_H-M   'P 1'
#
loop_
_entity.id
_entity.type
_entity.pdbx_description
1 polymer ?
#
loop_
_entity_poly.entity_id
_entity_poly.type
_entity_poly.pdbx_seq_one_letter_code
_entity_poly.pdbx_strand_id
1 'polypeptide(L)' 'MKGNRSIGCSVTECRFHAKSEPLCSLENIQVAKKVPDTATSERDTECATFEKE' A
#
# COMPACT_ATOMS: atom_id res chain seq x y z
N MET A 1 -10.36 1.99 11.01
CA MET A 1 -9.47 0.87 11.41
C MET A 1 -8.30 1.45 12.19
N LYS A 2 -7.63 0.72 13.09
CA LYS A 2 -6.42 1.24 13.75
C LYS A 2 -5.31 1.36 12.70
N GLY A 3 -4.74 2.55 12.50
CA GLY A 3 -3.64 2.75 11.58
C GLY A 3 -2.34 2.14 12.10
N ASN A 4 -1.60 1.47 11.21
CA ASN A 4 -0.24 1.05 11.44
C ASN A 4 0.70 2.22 11.13
N ARG A 5 1.36 2.76 12.17
CA ARG A 5 2.24 3.93 12.08
C ARG A 5 3.50 3.70 11.25
N SER A 6 3.81 2.44 10.92
CA SER A 6 4.93 2.09 10.05
C SER A 6 4.54 1.98 8.57
N ILE A 7 3.25 2.08 8.23
CA ILE A 7 2.77 1.92 6.84
C ILE A 7 1.85 3.08 6.48
N GLY A 8 2.39 4.07 5.76
CA GLY A 8 1.61 5.15 5.19
C GLY A 8 0.68 4.65 4.07
N CYS A 9 -0.53 5.18 4.01
CA CYS A 9 -1.45 4.93 2.90
C CYS A 9 -2.20 6.23 2.60
N SER A 10 -1.98 6.79 1.41
CA SER A 10 -2.70 7.97 0.93
C SER A 10 -3.92 7.63 0.05
N VAL A 11 -4.07 6.36 -0.30
CA VAL A 11 -5.12 5.87 -1.21
C VAL A 11 -6.40 5.64 -0.41
N THR A 12 -7.33 6.61 -0.46
CA THR A 12 -8.53 6.58 0.38
C THR A 12 -9.55 5.53 -0.07
N GLU A 13 -9.49 5.06 -1.31
CA GLU A 13 -10.26 3.92 -1.83
C GLU A 13 -9.66 2.55 -1.47
N CYS A 14 -8.50 2.51 -0.80
CA CYS A 14 -7.96 1.27 -0.27
C CYS A 14 -8.86 0.77 0.87
N ARG A 15 -9.27 -0.50 0.77
CA ARG A 15 -10.05 -1.25 1.78
C ARG A 15 -9.38 -1.21 3.15
N PHE A 16 -8.05 -1.15 3.18
CA PHE A 16 -7.26 -1.15 4.41
C PHE A 16 -6.85 0.24 4.88
N HIS A 17 -7.25 1.31 4.20
CA HIS A 17 -6.96 2.68 4.64
C HIS A 17 -7.61 2.95 6.01
N ALA A 18 -6.89 3.56 6.96
CA ALA A 18 -7.38 3.81 8.32
C ALA A 18 -8.56 4.81 8.37
N LYS A 19 -8.76 5.57 7.28
CA LYS A 19 -9.79 6.60 7.01
C LYS A 19 -9.70 7.84 7.91
N SER A 20 -9.38 7.67 9.19
CA SER A 20 -9.15 8.77 10.13
C SER A 20 -7.78 9.43 9.98
N GLU A 21 -6.81 8.72 9.40
CA GLU A 21 -5.44 9.16 9.22
C GLU A 21 -4.86 8.52 7.94
N PRO A 22 -3.81 9.10 7.32
CA PRO A 22 -3.22 8.62 6.07
C PRO A 22 -2.30 7.39 6.30
N LEU A 23 -2.82 6.37 6.97
CA LEU A 23 -2.13 5.13 7.31
C LEU A 23 -2.88 3.91 6.77
N CYS A 24 -2.14 2.86 6.46
CA CYS A 24 -2.69 1.53 6.24
C CYS A 24 -2.99 0.89 7.60
N SER A 25 -4.02 0.05 7.68
CA SER A 25 -4.35 -0.73 8.88
C SER A 25 -3.75 -2.13 8.90
N LEU A 26 -3.06 -2.53 7.83
CA LEU A 26 -2.35 -3.80 7.76
C LEU A 26 -1.09 -3.77 8.65
N GLU A 27 -0.77 -4.90 9.26
CA GLU A 27 0.50 -5.07 9.99
C GLU A 27 1.69 -5.30 9.04
N ASN A 28 1.44 -5.81 7.83
CA ASN A 28 2.43 -6.03 6.79
C ASN A 28 1.83 -5.76 5.40
N ILE A 29 2.63 -5.26 4.47
CA ILE A 29 2.27 -5.14 3.05
C ILE A 29 3.22 -5.96 2.20
N GLN A 30 2.73 -6.41 1.05
CA GLN A 30 3.54 -6.97 -0.01
C GLN A 30 3.74 -5.91 -1.09
N VAL A 31 4.98 -5.79 -1.58
CA VAL A 31 5.34 -4.93 -2.70
C VAL A 31 5.66 -5.84 -3.88
N ALA A 32 5.05 -5.58 -5.03
CA ALA A 32 5.33 -6.31 -6.27
C ALA A 32 5.98 -5.40 -7.30
N LYS A 33 6.64 -6.00 -8.29
CA LYS A 33 7.06 -5.32 -9.51
C LYS A 33 5.91 -5.37 -10.50
N LYS A 34 5.63 -4.25 -11.17
CA LYS A 34 4.64 -4.18 -12.27
C LYS A 34 5.28 -4.26 -13.65
N VAL A 35 6.60 -4.32 -13.70
CA VAL A 35 7.40 -4.53 -14.93
C VAL A 35 7.82 -5.99 -15.05
N PRO A 36 7.92 -6.55 -16.26
CA PRO A 36 8.32 -7.96 -16.46
C PRO A 36 9.79 -8.22 -16.06
N ASP A 37 10.66 -7.22 -16.22
CA ASP A 37 12.10 -7.34 -15.99
C ASP A 37 12.51 -6.86 -14.57
N THR A 38 13.76 -6.41 -14.45
CA THR A 38 14.31 -5.83 -13.22
C THR A 38 13.71 -4.45 -12.97
N ALA A 39 13.14 -4.23 -11.78
CA ALA A 39 12.72 -2.91 -11.34
C ALA A 39 13.97 -2.04 -11.09
N THR A 40 13.98 -0.85 -11.67
CA THR A 40 15.11 0.10 -11.59
C THR A 40 14.71 1.43 -10.95
N SER A 41 13.41 1.65 -10.77
CA SER A 41 12.83 2.83 -10.14
C SER A 41 11.68 2.45 -9.22
N GLU A 42 11.39 3.28 -8.22
CA GLU A 42 10.24 3.12 -7.31
C GLU A 42 8.92 2.99 -8.06
N ARG A 43 8.77 3.69 -9.19
CA ARG A 43 7.56 3.60 -10.02
C ARG A 43 7.37 2.22 -10.65
N ASP A 44 8.39 1.38 -10.69
CA ASP A 44 8.31 0.01 -11.21
C ASP A 44 7.71 -0.95 -10.17
N THR A 45 7.52 -0.50 -8.93
CA THR A 45 6.89 -1.26 -7.86
C THR A 45 5.53 -0.70 -7.48
N GLU A 46 4.70 -1.56 -6.89
CA GLU A 46 3.36 -1.23 -6.41
C GLU A 46 3.01 -2.02 -5.16
N CYS A 47 2.04 -1.53 -4.39
CA CYS A 47 1.49 -2.25 -3.25
C CYS A 47 0.62 -3.41 -3.75
N ALA A 48 1.12 -4.64 -3.63
CA ALA A 48 0.45 -5.86 -4.07
C ALA A 48 -0.68 -6.31 -3.12
N THR A 49 -0.76 -5.72 -1.93
CA THR A 49 -1.85 -5.96 -0.97
C THR A 49 -2.96 -4.90 -1.09
N PHE A 50 -2.91 -4.04 -2.11
CA PHE A 50 -4.00 -3.11 -2.36
C PHE A 50 -5.28 -3.86 -2.75
N GLU A 51 -6.37 -3.57 -2.05
CA GLU A 51 -7.72 -3.96 -2.41
C GLU A 51 -8.59 -2.71 -2.44
N LYS A 52 -9.41 -2.57 -3.49
CA LYS A 52 -10.41 -1.51 -3.56
C LYS A 52 -11.57 -1.83 -2.61
N GLU A 53 -12.03 -0.85 -1.84
CA GLU A 53 -13.24 -0.94 -1.02
C GLU A 53 -14.52 -1.07 -1.86
#